data_AF-A0A087HH70-F1
#
_entry.id   AF-A0A087HH70-F1
#
_cell.length_a   1.000
_cell.length_b   1.000
_cell.length_c   1.000
_cell.angle_alpha   90.00
_cell.angle_beta   90.00
_cell.angle_gamma   90.00
#
_symmetry.space_group_name_H-M   'P 1'
#
loop_
_entity.id
_entity.type
_entity.pdbx_description
1 polymer ?
#
loop_
_entity_poly.entity_id
_entity_poly.type
_entity_poly.pdbx_seq_one_letter_code
_entity_poly.pdbx_strand_id
1 'polypeptide(L)'
;MLFHLTPSPDSDRLIGMGAHMERMQLLLRLDLDEVRMIGIWGQAGIGKSTIARFLFNQLSNSFQLSAIMVNTKGSYPKPCLDEGSAQLQLQNQMLSQMINHEDVMITHLGAAEERLKDKNVLLVLDDVDRLAQLDALARKVQWFGPRSRIIITTEDLKLLKAHGINHIYKVAFPSTTEALEMFCMYAFDQKSPKDGFMELSLQITYLAGNLPLGLKVMGSYFRGMSKEEWTRVLPRLRNRLDGEIESILKFSYDDLCDEDKDLFLHIACFFNHGVIKKVEEHLANKFLNVRQGLHVLAEKSLISTTSDKIEMHNLLAQLGKEIVRKQYDGEPGKRQFLVDDKDIYKVFTDPTTITRSLIGMYGGYNLNWEELNTSDRVFERMYNLQFLRFKEFLVELSMPNSKLETLWEGIKVLRNLKWMDLSCSINLKEIPNLSTAINLQELNLKVAMKIETSRYETENDSAGMNKAAKQAGKVPDVFYCLKLLEATGISTVSGSGFGQKEGVFHLRTTILRAEEEMPEIMESFKKFNDEFMSQYGDNSGYSRM
;
A
#
# COMPACT_ATOMS: atom_id res chain seq x y z
N MET A 1 -32.74 23.04 -5.39
CA MET A 1 -32.29 23.56 -6.70
C MET A 1 -31.26 22.58 -7.25
N LEU A 2 -31.56 21.94 -8.38
CA LEU A 2 -30.56 21.22 -9.16
C LEU A 2 -29.53 22.24 -9.68
N PHE A 3 -28.24 21.90 -9.73
CA PHE A 3 -27.25 22.76 -10.40
C PHE A 3 -27.68 22.88 -11.86
N HIS A 4 -28.10 24.07 -12.28
CA HIS A 4 -28.04 24.40 -13.70
C HIS A 4 -26.56 24.60 -14.01
N LEU A 5 -25.92 23.53 -14.50
CA LEU A 5 -24.52 23.55 -14.88
C LEU A 5 -24.36 24.62 -15.98
N THR A 6 -23.68 25.73 -15.66
CA THR A 6 -23.27 26.70 -16.67
C THR A 6 -22.12 26.09 -17.46
N PRO A 7 -22.24 25.90 -18.79
CA PRO A 7 -21.15 25.32 -19.57
C PRO A 7 -19.99 26.31 -19.59
N SER A 8 -18.81 25.88 -19.13
CA SER A 8 -17.54 26.53 -19.48
C SER A 8 -16.85 25.74 -20.58
N PRO A 9 -16.06 26.35 -21.47
CA PRO A 9 -15.37 25.61 -22.54
C PRO A 9 -14.47 24.48 -22.02
N ASP A 10 -13.90 24.64 -20.82
CA ASP A 10 -13.06 23.62 -20.17
C ASP A 10 -13.87 22.51 -19.47
N SER A 11 -15.17 22.72 -19.23
CA SER A 11 -16.01 21.76 -18.52
C SER A 11 -16.26 20.46 -19.30
N ASP A 12 -16.26 20.53 -20.64
CA ASP A 12 -16.53 19.38 -21.51
C ASP A 12 -15.43 18.32 -21.47
N ARG A 13 -14.22 18.68 -21.03
CA ARG A 13 -13.07 17.76 -20.91
C ARG A 13 -13.03 17.05 -19.56
N LEU A 14 -13.85 17.46 -18.59
CA LEU A 14 -13.84 16.89 -17.25
C LEU A 14 -14.84 15.72 -17.15
N ILE A 15 -14.34 14.58 -16.67
CA ILE A 15 -15.10 13.35 -16.52
C ILE A 15 -15.52 13.16 -15.06
N GLY A 16 -16.71 12.60 -14.83
CA GLY A 16 -17.18 12.22 -13.49
C GLY A 16 -17.58 13.39 -12.57
N MET A 17 -17.56 14.64 -13.05
CA MET A 17 -17.85 15.81 -12.20
C MET A 17 -19.28 15.81 -11.65
N GLY A 18 -20.25 15.22 -12.35
CA GLY A 18 -21.64 15.12 -11.86
C GLY A 18 -21.74 14.46 -10.49
N ALA A 19 -21.07 13.31 -10.30
CA ALA A 19 -21.07 12.59 -9.02
C ALA A 19 -20.37 13.39 -7.90
N HIS A 20 -19.27 14.09 -8.23
CA HIS A 20 -18.61 14.99 -7.28
C HIS A 20 -19.54 16.15 -6.88
N MET A 21 -20.24 16.74 -7.84
CA MET A 21 -21.16 17.85 -7.62
C MET A 21 -22.36 17.45 -6.75
N GLU A 22 -22.99 16.30 -7.00
CA GLU A 22 -24.09 15.78 -6.18
C GLU A 22 -23.69 15.62 -4.72
N ARG A 23 -22.51 15.04 -4.45
CA ARG A 23 -21.99 14.91 -3.08
C ARG A 23 -21.69 16.25 -2.44
N MET A 24 -21.13 17.18 -3.22
CA MET A 24 -20.83 18.53 -2.74
C MET A 24 -22.09 19.35 -2.46
N GLN A 25 -23.19 19.17 -3.20
CA GLN A 25 -24.48 19.82 -2.89
C GLN A 25 -24.96 19.52 -1.47
N LEU A 26 -24.82 18.27 -1.04
CA LEU A 26 -25.24 17.82 0.29
C LEU A 26 -24.44 18.49 1.41
N LEU A 27 -23.19 18.86 1.15
CA LEU A 27 -22.32 19.55 2.08
C LEU A 27 -22.49 21.07 2.01
N LEU A 28 -22.70 21.60 0.80
CA LEU A 28 -22.89 23.03 0.60
C LEU A 28 -24.24 23.51 1.13
N ARG A 29 -25.35 22.78 0.91
CA ARG A 29 -26.71 23.19 1.32
C ARG A 29 -26.97 24.68 1.14
N LEU A 30 -26.94 25.13 -0.12
CA LEU A 30 -27.12 26.55 -0.49
C LEU A 30 -28.52 27.10 -0.12
N ASP A 31 -29.43 26.21 0.31
CA ASP A 31 -30.75 26.51 0.88
C ASP A 31 -30.71 27.03 2.32
N LEU A 32 -29.57 26.93 3.02
CA LEU A 32 -29.43 27.37 4.41
C LEU A 32 -28.66 28.69 4.53
N ASP A 33 -29.10 29.56 5.45
CA ASP A 33 -28.51 30.88 5.69
C ASP A 33 -27.24 30.87 6.56
N GLU A 34 -26.83 29.70 7.07
CA GLU A 34 -25.61 29.58 7.87
C GLU A 34 -24.33 29.76 7.05
N VAL A 35 -23.21 30.02 7.72
CA VAL A 35 -21.88 30.00 7.12
C VAL A 35 -21.30 28.60 7.24
N ARG A 36 -20.84 28.02 6.13
CA ARG A 36 -20.22 26.68 6.13
C ARG A 36 -18.78 26.72 5.64
N MET A 37 -17.92 26.04 6.38
CA MET A 37 -16.59 25.64 5.94
C MET A 37 -16.62 24.16 5.53
N ILE A 38 -16.15 23.86 4.32
CA ILE A 38 -16.16 22.53 3.74
C ILE A 38 -14.73 22.15 3.36
N GLY A 39 -14.25 21.01 3.85
CA GLY A 39 -12.95 20.46 3.46
C GLY A 39 -13.09 19.45 2.33
N ILE A 40 -12.37 19.62 1.22
CA ILE A 40 -12.16 18.62 0.18
C ILE A 40 -10.82 17.96 0.45
N TRP A 41 -10.86 16.68 0.83
CA TRP A 41 -9.70 15.93 1.26
C TRP A 41 -9.44 14.73 0.34
N GLY A 42 -8.16 14.45 0.09
CA GLY A 42 -7.73 13.30 -0.68
C GLY A 42 -6.24 13.36 -0.99
N GLN A 43 -5.68 12.25 -1.44
CA GLN A 43 -4.28 12.21 -1.86
C GLN A 43 -4.00 13.15 -3.03
N ALA A 44 -2.73 13.46 -3.25
CA ALA A 44 -2.32 14.23 -4.40
C ALA A 44 -2.70 13.63 -5.75
N GLY A 45 -2.86 14.51 -6.75
CA GLY A 45 -3.19 14.09 -8.12
C GLY A 45 -4.61 13.52 -8.31
N ILE A 46 -5.42 13.40 -7.25
CA ILE A 46 -6.79 12.87 -7.29
C ILE A 46 -7.80 13.85 -7.90
N GLY A 47 -7.43 15.13 -8.07
CA GLY A 47 -8.29 16.16 -8.69
C GLY A 47 -9.01 17.09 -7.71
N LYS A 48 -8.55 17.23 -6.46
CA LYS A 48 -9.14 18.16 -5.46
C LYS A 48 -9.29 19.59 -6.01
N SER A 49 -8.20 20.16 -6.50
CA SER A 49 -8.16 21.52 -7.08
C SER A 49 -9.07 21.65 -8.30
N THR A 50 -9.18 20.59 -9.11
CA THR A 50 -10.08 20.54 -10.27
C THR A 50 -11.54 20.59 -9.84
N ILE A 51 -11.93 19.81 -8.82
CA ILE A 51 -13.28 19.81 -8.26
C ILE A 51 -13.61 21.18 -7.66
N ALA A 52 -12.70 21.76 -6.88
CA ALA A 52 -12.90 23.07 -6.25
C ALA A 52 -13.04 24.20 -7.29
N ARG A 53 -12.20 24.18 -8.33
CA ARG A 53 -12.28 25.14 -9.44
C ARG A 53 -13.56 24.98 -10.25
N PHE A 54 -13.98 23.74 -10.52
CA PHE A 54 -15.24 23.47 -11.18
C PHE A 54 -16.41 24.02 -10.36
N LEU A 55 -16.47 23.74 -9.06
CA LEU A 55 -17.47 24.32 -8.15
C LEU A 55 -17.45 25.84 -8.15
N PHE A 56 -16.27 26.46 -8.08
CA PHE A 56 -16.13 27.91 -8.09
C PHE A 56 -16.75 28.51 -9.36
N ASN A 57 -16.41 27.97 -10.53
CA ASN A 57 -16.94 28.46 -11.81
C ASN A 57 -18.46 28.31 -11.93
N GLN A 58 -19.04 27.29 -11.30
CA GLN A 58 -20.48 27.07 -11.29
C GLN A 58 -21.21 27.99 -10.32
N LEU A 59 -20.57 28.36 -9.20
CA LEU A 59 -21.24 29.00 -8.07
C LEU A 59 -20.93 30.47 -7.88
N SER A 60 -19.77 30.96 -8.33
CA SER A 60 -19.27 32.31 -8.05
C SER A 60 -20.30 33.41 -8.29
N ASN A 61 -21.04 33.33 -9.41
CA ASN A 61 -22.06 34.30 -9.80
C ASN A 61 -23.28 34.36 -8.87
N SER A 62 -23.47 33.37 -7.98
CA SER A 62 -24.55 33.34 -7.00
C SER A 62 -24.18 33.99 -5.65
N PHE A 63 -22.93 34.44 -5.51
CA PHE A 63 -22.41 35.09 -4.30
C PHE A 63 -22.08 36.56 -4.58
N GLN A 64 -22.13 37.38 -3.54
CA GLN A 64 -21.82 38.81 -3.67
C GLN A 64 -20.34 39.04 -3.92
N LEU A 65 -19.50 38.29 -3.21
CA LEU A 65 -18.04 38.29 -3.36
C LEU A 65 -17.58 36.86 -3.56
N SER A 66 -16.62 36.66 -4.46
CA SER A 66 -16.03 35.35 -4.68
C SER A 66 -14.54 35.46 -4.99
N ALA A 67 -13.73 34.57 -4.43
CA ALA A 67 -12.31 34.47 -4.80
C ALA A 67 -11.79 33.04 -4.66
N ILE A 68 -10.70 32.77 -5.38
CA ILE A 68 -9.98 31.51 -5.35
C ILE A 68 -8.50 31.77 -5.08
N MET A 69 -8.05 31.38 -3.89
CA MET A 69 -6.65 31.38 -3.49
C MET A 69 -6.01 30.11 -4.04
N VAL A 70 -5.38 30.21 -5.21
CA VAL A 70 -4.68 29.08 -5.86
C VAL A 70 -3.32 28.87 -5.20
N ASN A 71 -2.99 27.60 -4.89
CA ASN A 71 -1.68 27.20 -4.35
C ASN A 71 -1.27 27.96 -3.08
N THR A 72 -2.14 27.91 -2.06
CA THR A 72 -1.93 28.58 -0.77
C THR A 72 -0.64 28.13 -0.09
N LYS A 73 -0.30 26.84 -0.22
CA LYS A 73 0.98 26.25 0.19
C LYS A 73 2.20 26.93 -0.43
N GLY A 74 2.19 27.18 -1.74
CA GLY A 74 3.30 27.82 -2.45
C GLY A 74 3.47 29.31 -2.12
N SER A 75 2.38 30.00 -1.81
CA SER A 75 2.39 31.42 -1.43
C SER A 75 2.86 31.68 0.00
N TYR A 76 3.06 30.64 0.81
CA TYR A 76 3.50 30.75 2.19
C TYR A 76 5.01 30.45 2.34
N PRO A 77 5.83 31.33 2.94
CA PRO A 77 7.27 31.15 3.02
C PRO A 77 7.69 29.85 3.74
N LYS A 78 8.73 29.20 3.20
CA LYS A 78 9.39 28.03 3.80
C LYS A 78 10.92 28.22 3.82
N PRO A 79 11.58 28.24 5.00
CA PRO A 79 11.00 28.26 6.35
C PRO A 79 10.25 29.58 6.63
N CYS A 80 9.21 29.53 7.47
CA CYS A 80 8.48 30.73 7.87
C CYS A 80 9.16 31.34 9.10
N LEU A 81 9.97 32.39 8.88
CA LEU A 81 10.71 33.07 9.94
C LEU A 81 9.85 34.11 10.69
N ASP A 82 8.83 34.64 10.01
CA ASP A 82 7.87 35.59 10.55
C ASP A 82 6.46 35.19 10.10
N GLU A 83 5.73 34.53 11.00
CA GLU A 83 4.38 34.05 10.74
C GLU A 83 3.40 35.20 10.52
N GLY A 84 3.54 36.29 11.28
CA GLY A 84 2.61 37.42 11.24
C GLY A 84 2.63 38.14 9.89
N SER A 85 3.81 38.43 9.34
CA SER A 85 3.91 39.06 8.02
C SER A 85 3.44 38.15 6.89
N ALA A 86 3.75 36.85 6.95
CA ALA A 86 3.25 35.87 5.98
C ALA A 86 1.72 35.78 5.99
N GLN A 87 1.11 35.76 7.19
CA GLN A 87 -0.34 35.77 7.33
C GLN A 87 -0.97 37.06 6.78
N LEU A 88 -0.36 38.23 7.05
CA LEU A 88 -0.84 39.52 6.53
C LEU A 88 -0.78 39.58 5.00
N GLN A 89 0.31 39.09 4.40
CA GLN A 89 0.45 39.03 2.94
C GLN A 89 -0.63 38.14 2.31
N LEU A 90 -0.87 36.96 2.90
CA LEU A 90 -1.86 36.02 2.40
C LEU A 90 -3.29 36.59 2.51
N GLN A 91 -3.62 37.22 3.64
CA GLN A 91 -4.91 37.90 3.82
C GLN A 91 -5.06 39.08 2.84
N ASN A 92 -3.97 39.77 2.51
CA ASN A 92 -4.00 40.87 1.55
C ASN A 92 -4.30 40.38 0.13
N GLN A 93 -3.65 39.29 -0.30
CA GLN A 93 -3.94 38.65 -1.57
C GLN A 93 -5.41 38.19 -1.68
N MET A 94 -5.97 37.63 -0.61
CA MET A 94 -7.38 37.22 -0.61
C MET A 94 -8.32 38.43 -0.74
N LEU A 95 -8.10 39.49 0.04
CA LEU A 95 -8.98 40.65 0.02
C LEU A 95 -8.86 41.47 -1.27
N SER A 96 -7.67 41.57 -1.86
CA SER A 96 -7.49 42.25 -3.16
C SER A 96 -8.24 41.54 -4.28
N GLN A 97 -8.22 40.19 -4.31
CA GLN A 97 -8.99 39.39 -5.26
C GLN A 97 -10.51 39.49 -5.04
N MET A 98 -10.96 39.63 -3.79
CA MET A 98 -12.39 39.72 -3.48
C MET A 98 -12.99 41.11 -3.72
N ILE A 99 -12.26 42.17 -3.41
CA ILE A 99 -12.82 43.52 -3.24
C ILE A 99 -12.51 44.46 -4.43
N ASN A 100 -11.74 44.01 -5.44
CA ASN A 100 -11.41 44.81 -6.65
C ASN A 100 -10.88 46.22 -6.34
N HIS A 101 -10.10 46.38 -5.26
CA HIS A 101 -9.45 47.65 -4.92
C HIS A 101 -7.94 47.39 -4.84
N GLU A 102 -7.16 48.01 -5.73
CA GLU A 102 -5.72 47.72 -5.91
C GLU A 102 -4.83 48.14 -4.73
N ASP A 103 -5.35 48.92 -3.78
CA ASP A 103 -4.58 49.48 -2.65
C ASP A 103 -5.19 49.15 -1.26
N VAL A 104 -5.46 47.88 -1.00
CA VAL A 104 -5.80 47.45 0.36
C VAL A 104 -4.51 47.32 1.19
N MET A 105 -4.13 48.36 1.92
CA MET A 105 -3.13 48.22 2.99
C MET A 105 -3.76 47.55 4.20
N ILE A 106 -3.55 46.25 4.37
CA ILE A 106 -3.92 45.54 5.60
C ILE A 106 -2.89 45.86 6.68
N THR A 107 -3.34 46.49 7.76
CA THR A 107 -2.49 46.81 8.92
C THR A 107 -2.58 45.76 10.04
N HIS A 108 -3.57 44.86 9.99
CA HIS A 108 -3.82 43.86 11.03
C HIS A 108 -4.67 42.69 10.50
N LEU A 109 -4.53 41.52 11.13
CA LEU A 109 -5.20 40.26 10.72
C LEU A 109 -6.73 40.21 10.94
N GLY A 110 -7.33 41.27 11.49
CA GLY A 110 -8.78 41.40 11.66
C GLY A 110 -9.50 42.01 10.45
N ALA A 111 -8.75 42.52 9.46
CA ALA A 111 -9.32 43.25 8.34
C ALA A 111 -10.31 42.42 7.49
N ALA A 112 -10.10 41.10 7.40
CA ALA A 112 -11.03 40.22 6.72
C ALA A 112 -12.40 40.16 7.43
N GLU A 113 -12.42 40.03 8.76
CA GLU A 113 -13.65 40.02 9.54
C GLU A 113 -14.43 41.33 9.38
N GLU A 114 -13.76 42.47 9.53
CA GLU A 114 -14.38 43.79 9.42
C GLU A 114 -15.07 44.00 8.06
N ARG A 115 -14.49 43.45 6.99
CA ARG A 115 -14.96 43.67 5.61
C ARG A 115 -15.94 42.61 5.11
N LEU A 116 -15.87 41.39 5.64
CA LEU A 116 -16.62 40.25 5.11
C LEU A 116 -17.77 39.78 6.02
N LYS A 117 -17.84 40.23 7.28
CA LYS A 117 -18.85 39.78 8.27
C LYS A 117 -20.31 39.96 7.85
N ASP A 118 -20.60 40.90 6.94
CA ASP A 118 -21.96 41.20 6.46
C ASP A 118 -22.12 40.87 4.97
N LYS A 119 -21.17 40.15 4.38
CA LYS A 119 -21.13 39.83 2.95
C LYS A 119 -21.39 38.35 2.71
N ASN A 120 -22.14 38.05 1.65
CA ASN A 120 -22.32 36.67 1.18
C ASN A 120 -21.12 36.27 0.30
N VAL A 121 -20.25 35.41 0.81
CA VAL A 121 -18.92 35.11 0.25
C VAL A 121 -18.80 33.66 -0.21
N LEU A 122 -18.24 33.45 -1.41
CA LEU A 122 -17.68 32.17 -1.84
C LEU A 122 -16.16 32.23 -1.86
N LEU A 123 -15.49 31.52 -0.95
CA LEU A 123 -14.04 31.48 -0.88
C LEU A 123 -13.53 30.07 -1.15
N VAL A 124 -12.60 29.92 -2.09
CA VAL A 124 -11.87 28.65 -2.29
C VAL A 124 -10.42 28.84 -1.87
N LEU A 125 -9.98 28.03 -0.91
CA LEU A 125 -8.60 27.94 -0.44
C LEU A 125 -7.99 26.65 -0.98
N ASP A 126 -7.21 26.77 -2.05
CA ASP A 126 -6.63 25.61 -2.73
C ASP A 126 -5.25 25.27 -2.16
N ASP A 127 -5.02 24.00 -1.88
CA ASP A 127 -3.79 23.39 -1.39
C ASP A 127 -3.28 24.02 -0.08
N VAL A 128 -4.08 23.90 0.98
CA VAL A 128 -3.73 24.36 2.33
C VAL A 128 -2.98 23.26 3.09
N ASP A 129 -1.82 23.60 3.65
CA ASP A 129 -0.94 22.65 4.36
C ASP A 129 -0.58 23.07 5.79
N ARG A 130 -1.01 24.27 6.25
CA ARG A 130 -0.76 24.75 7.62
C ARG A 130 -1.99 25.39 8.25
N LEU A 131 -2.14 25.21 9.56
CA LEU A 131 -3.21 25.86 10.33
C LEU A 131 -3.09 27.39 10.27
N ALA A 132 -1.86 27.92 10.31
CA ALA A 132 -1.57 29.35 10.20
C ALA A 132 -2.12 30.01 8.92
N GLN A 133 -2.25 29.27 7.81
CA GLN A 133 -2.87 29.76 6.58
C GLN A 133 -4.39 29.90 6.75
N LEU A 134 -5.04 28.94 7.43
CA LEU A 134 -6.46 29.03 7.77
C LEU A 134 -6.70 30.15 8.78
N ASP A 135 -5.85 30.31 9.78
CA ASP A 135 -5.94 31.40 10.76
C ASP A 135 -5.83 32.79 10.09
N ALA A 136 -5.08 32.90 8.98
CA ALA A 136 -4.98 34.14 8.23
C ALA A 136 -6.20 34.43 7.34
N LEU A 137 -6.76 33.39 6.71
CA LEU A 137 -7.75 33.54 5.65
C LEU A 137 -9.19 33.33 6.10
N ALA A 138 -9.41 32.42 7.06
CA ALA A 138 -10.73 31.92 7.41
C ALA A 138 -10.77 31.38 8.86
N ARG A 139 -10.20 32.10 9.82
CA ARG A 139 -10.03 31.65 11.22
C ARG A 139 -11.32 31.19 11.89
N LYS A 140 -12.44 31.87 11.59
CA LYS A 140 -13.73 31.65 12.23
C LYS A 140 -14.86 31.87 11.23
N VAL A 141 -15.98 31.17 11.42
CA VAL A 141 -17.17 31.35 10.59
C VAL A 141 -17.79 32.74 10.72
N GLN A 142 -17.60 33.41 11.87
CA GLN A 142 -18.09 34.78 12.13
C GLN A 142 -17.42 35.85 11.26
N TRP A 143 -16.33 35.52 10.57
CA TRP A 143 -15.69 36.44 9.62
C TRP A 143 -16.53 36.70 8.37
N PHE A 144 -17.53 35.86 8.11
CA PHE A 144 -18.30 35.90 6.88
C PHE A 144 -19.79 36.09 7.20
N GLY A 145 -20.50 36.78 6.30
CA GLY A 145 -21.92 37.02 6.43
C GLY A 145 -22.78 35.79 6.10
N PRO A 146 -24.10 35.85 6.38
CA PRO A 146 -25.02 34.77 6.11
C PRO A 146 -24.91 34.22 4.69
N ARG A 147 -25.16 32.91 4.54
CA ARG A 147 -25.06 32.13 3.29
C ARG A 147 -23.65 31.92 2.73
N SER A 148 -22.61 32.42 3.38
CA SER A 148 -21.23 32.25 2.89
C SER A 148 -20.78 30.78 2.87
N ARG A 149 -19.95 30.42 1.88
CA ARG A 149 -19.38 29.08 1.68
C ARG A 149 -17.87 29.19 1.49
N ILE A 150 -17.13 28.52 2.37
CA ILE A 150 -15.67 28.49 2.34
C ILE A 150 -15.26 27.05 2.06
N ILE A 151 -14.54 26.83 0.96
CA ILE A 151 -14.12 25.50 0.50
C ILE A 151 -12.60 25.44 0.63
N ILE A 152 -12.10 24.44 1.35
CA ILE A 152 -10.67 24.23 1.61
C ILE A 152 -10.28 22.93 0.91
N THR A 153 -9.27 22.94 0.05
CA THR A 153 -8.66 21.69 -0.46
C THR A 153 -7.38 21.39 0.32
N THR A 154 -7.19 20.13 0.72
CA THR A 154 -5.99 19.71 1.45
C THR A 154 -5.75 18.21 1.34
N GLU A 155 -4.52 17.79 1.64
CA GLU A 155 -4.14 16.38 1.77
C GLU A 155 -4.18 15.94 3.24
N ASP A 156 -4.17 16.90 4.18
CA ASP A 156 -4.10 16.63 5.60
C ASP A 156 -5.49 16.73 6.26
N LEU A 157 -6.04 15.56 6.59
CA LEU A 157 -7.30 15.47 7.33
C LEU A 157 -7.17 16.03 8.77
N LYS A 158 -5.98 15.94 9.37
CA LYS A 158 -5.75 16.43 10.75
C LYS A 158 -5.85 17.95 10.79
N LEU A 159 -5.34 18.64 9.77
CA LEU A 159 -5.47 20.09 9.61
C LEU A 159 -6.94 20.54 9.64
N LEU A 160 -7.82 19.87 8.88
CA LEU A 160 -9.25 20.18 8.88
C LEU A 160 -9.88 19.97 10.26
N LYS A 161 -9.55 18.85 10.92
CA LYS A 161 -10.06 18.54 12.27
C LYS A 161 -9.56 19.51 13.33
N ALA A 162 -8.28 19.90 13.27
CA ALA A 162 -7.68 20.86 14.20
C ALA A 162 -8.35 22.24 14.10
N HIS A 163 -8.77 22.64 12.88
CA HIS A 163 -9.55 23.86 12.66
C HIS A 163 -11.05 23.70 13.00
N GLY A 164 -11.53 22.50 13.35
CA GLY A 164 -12.94 22.25 13.67
C GLY A 164 -13.86 22.15 12.45
N ILE A 165 -13.33 21.88 11.26
CA ILE A 165 -14.12 21.68 10.05
C ILE A 165 -14.72 20.26 10.06
N ASN A 166 -16.04 20.18 10.22
CA ASN A 166 -16.76 18.90 10.31
C ASN A 166 -17.38 18.44 8.99
N HIS A 167 -17.56 19.34 8.02
CA HIS A 167 -18.08 19.00 6.69
C HIS A 167 -16.93 18.64 5.77
N ILE A 168 -16.63 17.34 5.67
CA ILE A 168 -15.47 16.86 4.92
C ILE A 168 -15.91 15.95 3.78
N TYR A 169 -15.51 16.31 2.57
CA TYR A 169 -15.64 15.49 1.38
C TYR A 169 -14.34 14.76 1.09
N LYS A 170 -14.32 13.43 1.30
CA LYS A 170 -13.23 12.58 0.83
C LYS A 170 -13.40 12.31 -0.66
N VAL A 171 -12.45 12.76 -1.48
CA VAL A 171 -12.42 12.46 -2.91
C VAL A 171 -12.05 11.00 -3.10
N ALA A 172 -12.93 10.25 -3.76
CA ALA A 172 -12.68 8.87 -4.14
C ALA A 172 -12.00 8.81 -5.51
N PHE A 173 -11.34 7.70 -5.82
CA PHE A 173 -10.89 7.43 -7.17
C PHE A 173 -12.06 7.35 -8.15
N PRO A 174 -11.86 7.76 -9.42
CA PRO A 174 -12.81 7.47 -10.48
C PRO A 174 -13.02 5.96 -10.62
N SER A 175 -14.21 5.59 -11.09
CA SER A 175 -14.50 4.22 -11.53
C SER A 175 -13.59 3.83 -12.70
N THR A 176 -13.45 2.52 -12.96
CA THR A 176 -12.66 2.04 -14.12
C THR A 176 -13.18 2.61 -15.45
N THR A 177 -14.49 2.82 -15.57
CA THR A 177 -15.10 3.44 -16.75
C THR A 177 -14.70 4.91 -16.86
N GLU A 178 -14.84 5.71 -15.80
CA GLU A 178 -14.43 7.11 -15.79
C GLU A 178 -12.91 7.25 -16.00
N ALA A 179 -12.11 6.32 -15.48
CA ALA A 179 -10.67 6.30 -15.68
C ALA A 179 -10.31 6.10 -17.17
N LEU A 180 -11.00 5.18 -17.85
CA LEU A 180 -10.84 4.97 -19.29
C LEU A 180 -11.25 6.23 -20.07
N GLU A 181 -12.39 6.82 -19.72
CA GLU A 181 -12.87 8.06 -20.35
C GLU A 181 -11.88 9.20 -20.17
N MET A 182 -11.31 9.37 -18.97
CA MET A 182 -10.26 10.35 -18.70
C MET A 182 -9.02 10.11 -19.56
N PHE A 183 -8.53 8.88 -19.62
CA PHE A 183 -7.42 8.52 -20.50
C PHE A 183 -7.73 8.87 -21.97
N CYS A 184 -8.92 8.49 -22.45
CA CYS A 184 -9.34 8.75 -23.82
C CYS A 184 -9.48 10.25 -24.12
N MET A 185 -9.95 11.06 -23.18
CA MET A 185 -9.96 12.52 -23.39
C MET A 185 -8.56 13.07 -23.63
N TYR A 186 -7.54 12.58 -22.93
CA TYR A 186 -6.17 13.04 -23.14
C TYR A 186 -5.51 12.44 -24.39
N ALA A 187 -5.78 11.17 -24.71
CA ALA A 187 -5.17 10.46 -25.84
C ALA A 187 -5.84 10.78 -27.19
N PHE A 188 -7.15 10.98 -27.20
CA PHE A 188 -7.96 11.07 -28.42
C PHE A 188 -8.80 12.35 -28.53
N ASP A 189 -8.90 13.15 -27.46
CA ASP A 189 -9.83 14.30 -27.36
C ASP A 189 -11.31 13.89 -27.48
N GLN A 190 -11.64 12.67 -27.06
CA GLN A 190 -13.00 12.11 -27.03
C GLN A 190 -13.14 11.09 -25.90
N LYS A 191 -14.37 10.88 -25.40
CA LYS A 191 -14.63 10.06 -24.20
C LYS A 191 -14.40 8.57 -24.42
N SER A 192 -14.44 8.11 -25.66
CA SER A 192 -14.24 6.71 -26.02
C SER A 192 -12.97 6.50 -26.83
N PRO A 193 -12.37 5.30 -26.80
CA PRO A 193 -11.29 4.97 -27.71
C PRO A 193 -11.71 5.10 -29.18
N LYS A 194 -10.75 5.37 -30.07
CA LYS A 194 -10.95 5.23 -31.52
C LYS A 194 -11.09 3.75 -31.91
N ASP A 195 -11.70 3.48 -33.06
CA ASP A 195 -11.88 2.12 -33.56
C ASP A 195 -10.55 1.36 -33.60
N GLY A 196 -10.55 0.15 -33.03
CA GLY A 196 -9.36 -0.69 -32.93
C GLY A 196 -8.40 -0.35 -31.78
N PHE A 197 -8.63 0.69 -30.97
CA PHE A 197 -7.80 1.05 -29.81
C PHE A 197 -8.36 0.60 -28.46
N MET A 198 -9.56 0.00 -28.42
CA MET A 198 -10.26 -0.35 -27.17
C MET A 198 -9.39 -1.20 -26.22
N GLU A 199 -8.84 -2.31 -26.72
CA GLU A 199 -8.04 -3.23 -25.90
C GLU A 199 -6.76 -2.56 -25.37
N LEU A 200 -6.03 -1.84 -26.22
CA LEU A 200 -4.82 -1.13 -25.83
C LEU A 200 -5.11 -0.03 -24.80
N SER A 201 -6.20 0.73 -25.00
CA SER A 201 -6.63 1.79 -24.07
C SER A 201 -6.94 1.22 -22.69
N LEU A 202 -7.63 0.07 -22.61
CA LEU A 202 -7.90 -0.61 -21.35
C LEU A 202 -6.60 -1.05 -20.65
N GLN A 203 -5.67 -1.66 -21.39
CA GLN A 203 -4.40 -2.10 -20.83
C GLN A 203 -3.54 -0.93 -20.31
N ILE A 204 -3.51 0.19 -21.04
CA ILE A 204 -2.78 1.40 -20.64
C ILE A 204 -3.45 2.05 -19.42
N THR A 205 -4.78 2.16 -19.42
CA THR A 205 -5.54 2.68 -18.28
C THR A 205 -5.27 1.84 -17.03
N TYR A 206 -5.26 0.51 -17.17
CA TYR A 206 -4.92 -0.39 -16.07
C TYR A 206 -3.49 -0.18 -15.56
N LEU A 207 -2.51 0.00 -16.47
CA LEU A 207 -1.13 0.29 -16.11
C LEU A 207 -0.98 1.64 -15.38
N ALA A 208 -1.70 2.65 -15.86
CA ALA A 208 -1.75 3.98 -15.26
C ALA A 208 -2.40 3.99 -13.87
N GLY A 209 -3.26 3.01 -13.57
CA GLY A 209 -4.11 3.01 -12.39
C GLY A 209 -5.24 4.03 -12.49
N ASN A 210 -5.97 4.23 -11.39
CA ASN A 210 -7.14 5.12 -11.37
C ASN A 210 -6.82 6.56 -10.95
N LEU A 211 -5.55 6.93 -10.81
CA LEU A 211 -5.19 8.31 -10.43
C LEU A 211 -5.36 9.24 -11.64
N PRO A 212 -6.21 10.28 -11.59
CA PRO A 212 -6.43 11.20 -12.71
C PRO A 212 -5.15 11.82 -13.28
N LEU A 213 -4.19 12.19 -12.40
CA LEU A 213 -2.89 12.68 -12.86
C LEU A 213 -2.11 11.64 -13.68
N GLY A 214 -2.11 10.37 -13.26
CA GLY A 214 -1.44 9.29 -14.00
C GLY A 214 -2.09 9.04 -15.36
N LEU A 215 -3.44 9.04 -15.40
CA LEU A 215 -4.22 8.91 -16.63
C LEU A 215 -3.94 10.06 -17.61
N LYS A 216 -3.81 11.29 -17.11
CA LYS A 216 -3.42 12.46 -17.90
C LYS A 216 -2.04 12.33 -18.51
N VAL A 217 -1.05 11.90 -17.73
CA VAL A 217 0.33 11.71 -18.21
C VAL A 217 0.36 10.64 -19.30
N MET A 218 -0.25 9.48 -19.05
CA MET A 218 -0.28 8.38 -20.00
C MET A 218 -1.07 8.73 -21.26
N GLY A 219 -2.24 9.36 -21.12
CA GLY A 219 -3.06 9.76 -22.26
C GLY A 219 -2.35 10.80 -23.14
N SER A 220 -1.73 11.81 -22.53
CA SER A 220 -0.95 12.82 -23.27
C SER A 220 0.22 12.20 -24.03
N TYR A 221 0.95 11.26 -23.41
CA TYR A 221 2.08 10.58 -24.04
C TYR A 221 1.66 9.79 -25.30
N PHE A 222 0.53 9.09 -25.25
CA PHE A 222 0.04 8.30 -26.38
C PHE A 222 -0.68 9.12 -27.45
N ARG A 223 -0.89 10.42 -27.22
CA ARG A 223 -1.64 11.29 -28.11
C ARG A 223 -0.93 11.41 -29.47
N GLY A 224 -1.67 11.15 -30.55
CA GLY A 224 -1.17 11.28 -31.92
C GLY A 224 -0.37 10.08 -32.44
N MET A 225 -0.02 9.11 -31.60
CA MET A 225 0.65 7.87 -32.03
C MET A 225 -0.31 6.93 -32.79
N SER A 226 0.25 6.13 -33.70
CA SER A 226 -0.45 5.08 -34.44
C SER A 226 -0.71 3.84 -33.57
N LYS A 227 -1.63 2.97 -34.02
CA LYS A 227 -1.94 1.71 -33.31
C LYS A 227 -0.72 0.79 -33.19
N GLU A 228 0.10 0.76 -34.24
CA GLU A 228 1.34 -0.01 -34.31
C GLU A 228 2.37 0.51 -33.31
N GLU A 229 2.46 1.83 -33.14
CA GLU A 229 3.32 2.46 -32.14
C GLU A 229 2.85 2.13 -30.71
N TRP A 230 1.55 2.23 -30.43
CA TRP A 230 0.98 1.82 -29.14
C TRP A 230 1.33 0.37 -28.80
N THR A 231 1.17 -0.52 -29.78
CA THR A 231 1.45 -1.96 -29.64
C THR A 231 2.93 -2.22 -29.37
N ARG A 232 3.84 -1.42 -29.95
CA ARG A 232 5.28 -1.52 -29.73
C ARG A 232 5.73 -0.97 -28.38
N VAL A 233 5.10 0.12 -27.93
CA VAL A 233 5.48 0.87 -26.72
C VAL A 233 4.90 0.24 -25.45
N LEU A 234 3.66 -0.25 -25.49
CA LEU A 234 2.96 -0.78 -24.31
C LEU A 234 3.73 -1.89 -23.56
N PRO A 235 4.32 -2.91 -24.23
CA PRO A 235 5.11 -3.94 -23.54
C PRO A 235 6.35 -3.37 -22.84
N ARG A 236 6.94 -2.30 -23.39
CA ARG A 236 8.08 -1.60 -22.77
C ARG A 236 7.64 -0.85 -21.53
N LEU A 237 6.51 -0.14 -21.60
CA LEU A 237 5.96 0.62 -20.47
C LEU A 237 5.61 -0.23 -19.25
N ARG A 238 5.28 -1.51 -19.43
CA ARG A 238 5.07 -2.43 -18.29
C ARG A 238 6.32 -2.65 -17.44
N ASN A 239 7.50 -2.50 -18.05
CA ASN A 239 8.78 -2.84 -17.42
C ASN A 239 9.69 -1.63 -17.22
N ARG A 240 9.58 -0.61 -18.06
CA ARG A 240 10.44 0.58 -18.10
C ARG A 240 9.59 1.83 -18.32
N LEU A 241 9.97 2.94 -17.68
CA LEU A 241 9.39 4.22 -18.06
C LEU A 241 10.04 4.74 -19.33
N ASP A 242 9.23 5.31 -20.21
CA ASP A 242 9.74 6.13 -21.31
C ASP A 242 10.36 7.42 -20.73
N GLY A 243 11.40 7.95 -21.39
CA GLY A 243 12.11 9.13 -20.92
C GLY A 243 11.22 10.37 -20.76
N GLU A 244 10.19 10.52 -21.59
CA GLU A 244 9.23 11.62 -21.48
C GLU A 244 8.36 11.49 -20.22
N ILE A 245 7.77 10.31 -20.00
CA ILE A 245 6.97 10.02 -18.80
C ILE A 245 7.84 10.15 -17.53
N GLU A 246 9.07 9.63 -17.58
CA GLU A 246 10.03 9.76 -16.50
C GLU A 246 10.31 11.24 -16.19
N SER A 247 10.57 12.08 -17.19
CA SER A 247 10.84 13.50 -16.99
C SER A 247 9.69 14.23 -16.27
N ILE A 248 8.45 13.89 -16.62
CA ILE A 248 7.26 14.50 -16.02
C ILE A 248 7.11 14.08 -14.56
N LEU A 249 7.30 12.79 -14.25
CA LEU A 249 7.16 12.27 -12.89
C LEU A 249 8.37 12.63 -12.00
N LYS A 250 9.55 12.79 -12.60
CA LYS A 250 10.80 13.06 -11.90
C LYS A 250 10.89 14.48 -11.36
N PHE A 251 10.11 15.42 -11.88
CA PHE A 251 10.10 16.81 -11.42
C PHE A 251 9.94 16.93 -9.89
N SER A 252 8.96 16.22 -9.30
CA SER A 252 8.73 16.23 -7.85
C SER A 252 9.80 15.47 -7.06
N TYR A 253 10.47 14.51 -7.69
CA TYR A 253 11.58 13.76 -7.09
C TYR A 253 12.87 14.59 -7.06
N ASP A 254 13.16 15.36 -8.11
CA ASP A 254 14.40 16.14 -8.20
C ASP A 254 14.46 17.25 -7.13
N ASP A 255 13.30 17.73 -6.68
CA ASP A 255 13.12 18.73 -5.63
C ASP A 255 13.19 18.15 -4.19
N LEU A 256 13.47 16.85 -4.04
CA LEU A 256 13.75 16.23 -2.74
C LEU A 256 15.22 16.41 -2.33
N CYS A 257 15.47 16.45 -1.01
CA CYS A 257 16.83 16.35 -0.49
C CYS A 257 17.39 14.93 -0.69
N ASP A 258 18.71 14.75 -0.59
CA ASP A 258 19.34 13.45 -0.87
C ASP A 258 18.87 12.33 0.06
N GLU A 259 18.57 12.64 1.33
CA GLU A 259 18.01 11.67 2.28
C GLU A 259 16.58 11.25 1.89
N ASP A 260 15.72 12.20 1.51
CA ASP A 260 14.35 11.89 1.09
C ASP A 260 14.30 11.18 -0.27
N LYS A 261 15.24 11.49 -1.17
CA LYS A 261 15.45 10.75 -2.43
C LYS A 261 15.75 9.30 -2.14
N ASP A 262 16.71 9.03 -1.24
CA ASP A 262 17.05 7.66 -0.87
C ASP A 262 15.85 6.94 -0.23
N LEU A 263 15.10 7.61 0.66
CA LEU A 263 13.88 7.04 1.26
C LEU A 263 12.82 6.71 0.21
N PHE A 264 12.59 7.60 -0.77
CA PHE A 264 11.68 7.37 -1.89
C PHE A 264 12.05 6.09 -2.65
N LEU A 265 13.35 5.87 -2.92
CA LEU A 265 13.82 4.66 -3.61
C LEU A 265 13.57 3.39 -2.79
N HIS A 266 13.76 3.41 -1.47
CA HIS A 266 13.45 2.25 -0.63
C HIS A 266 11.97 1.90 -0.67
N ILE A 267 11.09 2.92 -0.61
CA ILE A 267 9.64 2.71 -0.68
C ILE A 267 9.25 2.15 -2.06
N ALA A 268 9.71 2.78 -3.14
CA ALA A 268 9.42 2.35 -4.50
C ALA A 268 9.85 0.90 -4.78
N CYS A 269 11.01 0.50 -4.24
CA CYS A 269 11.60 -0.81 -4.52
C CYS A 269 11.12 -1.91 -3.56
N PHE A 270 10.94 -1.62 -2.27
CA PHE A 270 10.70 -2.65 -1.24
C PHE A 270 9.47 -2.43 -0.37
N PHE A 271 9.08 -1.18 -0.09
CA PHE A 271 8.09 -0.88 0.96
C PHE A 271 6.78 -0.27 0.48
N ASN A 272 6.47 -0.31 -0.82
CA ASN A 272 5.13 0.04 -1.30
C ASN A 272 4.08 -0.90 -0.66
N HIS A 273 3.00 -0.33 -0.13
CA HIS A 273 1.98 -1.00 0.71
C HIS A 273 2.48 -1.50 2.08
N GLY A 274 3.70 -1.11 2.49
CA GLY A 274 4.29 -1.45 3.78
C GLY A 274 3.61 -0.74 4.95
N VAL A 275 3.57 -1.42 6.11
CA VAL A 275 3.08 -0.84 7.37
C VAL A 275 4.12 0.14 7.91
N ILE A 276 3.73 1.39 8.17
CA ILE A 276 4.61 2.51 8.53
C ILE A 276 5.56 2.14 9.69
N LYS A 277 5.03 1.58 10.78
CA LYS A 277 5.81 1.18 11.96
C LYS A 277 6.93 0.19 11.59
N LYS A 278 6.64 -0.79 10.73
CA LYS A 278 7.66 -1.74 10.29
C LYS A 278 8.70 -1.05 9.42
N VAL A 279 8.28 -0.19 8.50
CA VAL A 279 9.22 0.53 7.64
C VAL A 279 10.16 1.39 8.47
N GLU A 280 9.67 2.07 9.50
CA GLU A 280 10.47 2.79 10.49
C GLU A 280 11.52 1.87 11.14
N GLU A 281 11.10 0.71 11.67
CA GLU A 281 12.01 -0.25 12.31
C GLU A 281 13.09 -0.78 11.36
N HIS A 282 12.74 -1.08 10.10
CA HIS A 282 13.69 -1.60 9.11
C HIS A 282 14.68 -0.54 8.61
N LEU A 283 14.30 0.73 8.67
CA LEU A 283 15.06 1.86 8.13
C LEU A 283 15.73 2.73 9.21
N ALA A 284 15.50 2.44 10.49
CA ALA A 284 15.98 3.22 11.64
C ALA A 284 17.51 3.39 11.70
N ASN A 285 18.27 2.38 11.24
CA ASN A 285 19.74 2.45 11.25
C ASN A 285 20.32 3.23 10.06
N LYS A 286 19.49 3.58 9.08
CA LYS A 286 19.93 4.21 7.83
C LYS A 286 19.49 5.67 7.72
N PHE A 287 18.29 5.98 8.20
CA PHE A 287 17.71 7.32 8.13
C PHE A 287 17.63 7.93 9.52
N LEU A 288 17.95 9.22 9.64
CA LEU A 288 17.87 9.95 10.90
C LEU A 288 16.43 10.00 11.43
N ASN A 289 15.46 10.18 10.53
CA ASN A 289 14.05 10.22 10.88
C ASN A 289 13.14 9.79 9.72
N VAL A 290 12.84 8.49 9.67
CA VAL A 290 11.95 7.90 8.64
C VAL A 290 10.57 8.57 8.63
N ARG A 291 10.00 8.91 9.81
CA ARG A 291 8.69 9.59 9.88
C ARG A 291 8.70 10.94 9.20
N GLN A 292 9.75 11.73 9.45
CA GLN A 292 9.89 13.04 8.83
C GLN A 292 10.01 12.91 7.32
N GLY A 293 10.82 11.96 6.83
CA GLY A 293 10.93 11.73 5.38
C GLY A 293 9.61 11.25 4.76
N LEU A 294 8.88 10.34 5.41
CA LEU A 294 7.54 9.93 4.95
C LEU A 294 6.56 11.11 4.89
N HIS A 295 6.64 12.04 5.85
CA HIS A 295 5.87 13.27 5.82
C HIS A 295 6.23 14.15 4.62
N VAL A 296 7.52 14.38 4.36
CA VAL A 296 7.99 15.17 3.20
C VAL A 296 7.54 14.54 1.88
N LEU A 297 7.65 13.22 1.74
CA LEU A 297 7.20 12.50 0.54
C LEU A 297 5.68 12.62 0.34
N ALA A 298 4.90 12.57 1.43
CA ALA A 298 3.46 12.78 1.37
C ALA A 298 3.13 14.23 0.97
N GLU A 299 3.81 15.23 1.57
CA GLU A 299 3.65 16.64 1.20
C GLU A 299 3.98 16.90 -0.28
N LYS A 300 4.97 16.20 -0.84
CA LYS A 300 5.34 16.31 -2.25
C LYS A 300 4.51 15.41 -3.17
N SER A 301 3.39 14.85 -2.70
CA SER A 301 2.48 14.07 -3.54
C SER A 301 3.05 12.74 -4.04
N LEU A 302 4.18 12.29 -3.47
CA LEU A 302 4.91 11.13 -3.96
C LEU A 302 4.41 9.82 -3.35
N ILE A 303 3.81 9.90 -2.16
CA ILE A 303 3.15 8.79 -1.47
C ILE A 303 1.86 9.27 -0.79
N SER A 304 0.99 8.32 -0.43
CA SER A 304 -0.09 8.52 0.53
C SER A 304 0.16 7.67 1.77
N THR A 305 -0.28 8.16 2.93
CA THR A 305 -0.24 7.39 4.18
C THR A 305 -1.68 7.19 4.67
N THR A 306 -2.27 6.05 4.34
CA THR A 306 -3.65 5.70 4.71
C THR A 306 -3.62 4.58 5.74
N SER A 307 -4.30 4.76 6.89
CA SER A 307 -4.54 3.70 7.88
C SER A 307 -3.28 2.88 8.23
N ASP A 308 -2.19 3.56 8.57
CA ASP A 308 -0.86 3.01 8.91
C ASP A 308 -0.10 2.30 7.78
N LYS A 309 -0.53 2.43 6.53
CA LYS A 309 0.17 1.90 5.34
C LYS A 309 0.67 3.03 4.43
N ILE A 310 1.79 2.76 3.78
CA ILE A 310 2.35 3.61 2.73
C ILE A 310 1.77 3.16 1.39
N GLU A 311 1.23 4.07 0.60
CA GLU A 311 0.78 3.79 -0.77
C GLU A 311 1.53 4.70 -1.74
N MET A 312 2.37 4.10 -2.58
CA MET A 312 3.02 4.79 -3.69
C MET A 312 2.31 4.41 -4.98
N HIS A 313 1.95 5.42 -5.78
CA HIS A 313 1.30 5.21 -7.06
C HIS A 313 2.18 4.37 -8.00
N ASN A 314 1.59 3.47 -8.80
CA ASN A 314 2.32 2.53 -9.64
C ASN A 314 3.37 3.20 -10.54
N LEU A 315 3.02 4.34 -11.18
CA LEU A 315 3.96 5.10 -12.02
C LEU A 315 5.14 5.68 -11.22
N LEU A 316 4.92 6.10 -9.97
CA LEU A 316 5.98 6.62 -9.09
C LEU A 316 6.87 5.49 -8.55
N ALA A 317 6.29 4.34 -8.22
CA ALA A 317 7.06 3.15 -7.86
C ALA A 317 7.92 2.69 -9.04
N GLN A 318 7.40 2.77 -10.27
CA GLN A 318 8.16 2.46 -11.47
C GLN A 318 9.26 3.49 -11.74
N LEU A 319 9.01 4.77 -11.46
CA LEU A 319 10.03 5.82 -11.51
C LEU A 319 11.20 5.51 -10.58
N GLY A 320 10.93 5.17 -9.32
CA GLY A 320 11.99 4.81 -8.38
C GLY A 320 12.84 3.62 -8.86
N LYS A 321 12.19 2.59 -9.43
CA LYS A 321 12.91 1.44 -10.02
C LYS A 321 13.77 1.84 -11.21
N GLU A 322 13.28 2.72 -12.08
CA GLU A 322 14.04 3.20 -13.24
C GLU A 322 15.24 4.09 -12.84
N ILE A 323 15.07 4.94 -11.83
CA ILE A 323 16.18 5.74 -11.25
C ILE A 323 17.29 4.81 -10.75
N VAL A 324 16.95 3.76 -10.00
CA VAL A 324 17.93 2.78 -9.50
C VAL A 324 18.66 2.08 -10.64
N ARG A 325 17.93 1.66 -11.68
CA ARG A 325 18.53 1.02 -12.86
C ARG A 325 19.54 1.93 -13.57
N LYS A 326 19.28 3.23 -13.62
CA LYS A 326 20.14 4.22 -14.29
C LYS A 326 21.34 4.67 -13.44
N GLN A 327 21.44 4.29 -12.16
CA GLN A 327 22.61 4.62 -11.32
C GLN A 327 23.93 4.16 -11.96
N TYR A 328 23.94 2.96 -12.53
CA TYR A 328 25.07 2.39 -13.25
C TYR A 328 24.57 1.64 -14.48
N ASP A 329 24.74 2.26 -15.65
CA ASP A 329 24.32 1.68 -16.92
C ASP A 329 25.19 0.47 -17.28
N GLY A 330 24.55 -0.61 -17.73
CA GLY A 330 25.21 -1.87 -18.07
C GLY A 330 25.82 -2.67 -16.91
N GLU A 331 25.93 -2.12 -15.70
CA GLU A 331 26.64 -2.71 -14.55
C GLU A 331 25.74 -2.90 -13.31
N PRO A 332 24.83 -3.90 -13.31
CA PRO A 332 23.87 -4.09 -12.22
C PRO A 332 24.53 -4.34 -10.85
N GLY A 333 25.67 -5.05 -10.81
CA GLY A 333 26.37 -5.34 -9.56
C GLY A 333 26.91 -4.12 -8.80
N LYS A 334 26.96 -2.94 -9.43
CA LYS A 334 27.34 -1.66 -8.80
C LYS A 334 26.16 -0.86 -8.23
N ARG A 335 24.92 -1.26 -8.51
CA ARG A 335 23.73 -0.51 -8.12
C ARG A 335 23.38 -0.72 -6.66
N GLN A 336 22.62 0.22 -6.10
CA GLN A 336 22.13 0.11 -4.73
C GLN A 336 21.12 -1.03 -4.56
N PHE A 337 20.19 -1.18 -5.52
CA PHE A 337 19.22 -2.25 -5.55
C PHE A 337 19.15 -2.97 -6.90
N LEU A 338 18.85 -4.26 -6.87
CA LEU A 338 18.44 -5.03 -8.04
C LEU A 338 16.93 -5.23 -7.98
N VAL A 339 16.20 -4.70 -8.96
CA VAL A 339 14.72 -4.64 -8.95
C VAL A 339 14.08 -5.25 -10.19
N ASP A 340 14.88 -5.96 -10.99
CA ASP A 340 14.41 -6.78 -12.10
C ASP A 340 15.20 -8.06 -12.29
N ASP A 341 14.46 -9.03 -12.81
CA ASP A 341 14.84 -10.42 -12.99
C ASP A 341 16.08 -10.58 -13.88
N LYS A 342 16.23 -9.72 -14.90
CA LYS A 342 17.36 -9.79 -15.84
C LYS A 342 18.66 -9.35 -15.18
N ASP A 343 18.61 -8.28 -14.41
CA ASP A 343 19.78 -7.76 -13.71
C ASP A 343 20.20 -8.69 -12.57
N ILE A 344 19.24 -9.31 -11.88
CA ILE A 344 19.50 -10.37 -10.90
C ILE A 344 20.20 -11.56 -11.58
N TYR A 345 19.66 -12.07 -12.69
CA TYR A 345 20.29 -13.17 -13.43
C TYR A 345 21.73 -12.86 -13.87
N LYS A 346 21.97 -11.64 -14.39
CA LYS A 346 23.30 -11.20 -14.80
C LYS A 346 24.29 -11.18 -13.64
N VAL A 347 23.87 -10.67 -12.48
CA VAL A 347 24.71 -10.64 -11.27
C VAL A 347 25.02 -12.03 -10.73
N PHE A 348 24.07 -12.95 -10.81
CA PHE A 348 24.26 -14.32 -10.34
C PHE A 348 25.14 -15.15 -11.27
N THR A 349 25.11 -14.85 -12.57
CA THR A 349 25.99 -15.49 -13.57
C THR A 349 27.43 -15.01 -13.47
N ASP A 350 27.65 -13.73 -13.10
CA ASP A 350 28.97 -13.17 -12.84
C ASP A 350 29.03 -12.44 -11.49
N PRO A 351 29.23 -13.19 -10.38
CA PRO A 351 29.26 -12.65 -9.02
C PRO A 351 30.47 -11.75 -8.76
N THR A 352 31.43 -11.67 -9.68
CA THR A 352 32.59 -10.77 -9.54
C THR A 352 32.21 -9.30 -9.73
N THR A 353 31.07 -9.04 -10.37
CA THR A 353 30.53 -7.70 -10.60
C THR A 353 29.91 -7.06 -9.35
N ILE A 354 29.63 -7.85 -8.31
CA ILE A 354 29.00 -7.39 -7.07
C ILE A 354 29.95 -6.47 -6.31
N THR A 355 29.51 -5.27 -6.00
CA THR A 355 30.23 -4.34 -5.13
C THR A 355 29.52 -4.16 -3.79
N ARG A 356 30.20 -3.43 -2.89
CA ARG A 356 29.67 -3.07 -1.56
C ARG A 356 28.47 -2.11 -1.63
N SER A 357 28.14 -1.53 -2.79
CA SER A 357 26.98 -0.65 -2.92
C SER A 357 25.67 -1.43 -2.99
N LEU A 358 25.69 -2.75 -3.28
CA LEU A 358 24.48 -3.57 -3.31
C LEU A 358 23.93 -3.77 -1.90
N ILE A 359 22.77 -3.15 -1.62
CA ILE A 359 22.11 -3.17 -0.31
C ILE A 359 20.78 -3.92 -0.37
N GLY A 360 20.19 -4.10 -1.56
CA GLY A 360 18.96 -4.87 -1.66
C GLY A 360 18.67 -5.52 -3.00
N MET A 361 17.91 -6.61 -2.98
CA MET A 361 17.44 -7.28 -4.20
C MET A 361 15.97 -7.68 -4.09
N TYR A 362 15.21 -7.38 -5.13
CA TYR A 362 13.80 -7.69 -5.31
C TYR A 362 13.63 -8.49 -6.60
N GLY A 363 13.29 -9.77 -6.48
CA GLY A 363 13.01 -10.63 -7.64
C GLY A 363 11.52 -10.81 -7.87
N GLY A 364 11.08 -10.60 -9.11
CA GLY A 364 9.71 -10.75 -9.56
C GLY A 364 9.27 -12.20 -9.81
N TYR A 365 8.05 -12.33 -10.34
CA TYR A 365 7.38 -13.62 -10.56
C TYR A 365 7.97 -14.46 -11.71
N ASN A 366 8.86 -13.90 -12.53
CA ASN A 366 9.35 -14.55 -13.75
C ASN A 366 10.80 -15.05 -13.62
N LEU A 367 11.43 -14.91 -12.44
CA LEU A 367 12.72 -15.53 -12.16
C LEU A 367 12.54 -17.04 -12.04
N ASN A 368 13.08 -17.78 -13.03
CA ASN A 368 13.24 -19.22 -12.93
C ASN A 368 14.53 -19.53 -12.14
N TRP A 369 14.38 -19.91 -10.88
CA TRP A 369 15.51 -20.25 -10.00
C TRP A 369 16.18 -21.58 -10.37
N GLU A 370 15.50 -22.44 -11.12
CA GLU A 370 16.07 -23.72 -11.58
C GLU A 370 17.14 -23.51 -12.68
N GLU A 371 17.05 -22.43 -13.45
CA GLU A 371 18.04 -22.04 -14.47
C GLU A 371 19.17 -21.17 -13.90
N LEU A 372 18.96 -20.59 -12.72
CA LEU A 372 19.99 -19.86 -11.99
C LEU A 372 20.96 -20.90 -11.42
N ASN A 373 22.04 -21.17 -12.17
CA ASN A 373 23.18 -21.94 -11.70
C ASN A 373 23.91 -21.15 -10.60
N THR A 374 23.28 -21.08 -9.44
CA THR A 374 23.78 -20.33 -8.29
C THR A 374 24.96 -21.11 -7.75
N SER A 375 26.19 -20.62 -7.95
CA SER A 375 27.27 -21.08 -7.09
C SER A 375 26.88 -20.70 -5.66
N ASP A 376 26.98 -21.62 -4.70
CA ASP A 376 26.61 -21.35 -3.29
C ASP A 376 27.31 -20.10 -2.69
N ARG A 377 28.35 -19.59 -3.36
CA ARG A 377 29.20 -18.46 -2.97
C ARG A 377 28.76 -17.08 -3.49
N VAL A 378 27.67 -16.97 -4.26
CA VAL A 378 27.19 -15.66 -4.75
C VAL A 378 26.86 -14.71 -3.59
N PHE A 379 26.18 -15.23 -2.56
CA PHE A 379 25.79 -14.45 -1.38
C PHE A 379 26.97 -14.08 -0.48
N GLU A 380 28.06 -14.85 -0.50
CA GLU A 380 29.28 -14.52 0.24
C GLU A 380 29.89 -13.19 -0.21
N ARG A 381 29.61 -12.75 -1.45
CA ARG A 381 30.09 -11.48 -2.00
C ARG A 381 29.16 -10.29 -1.75
N MET A 382 27.97 -10.52 -1.21
CA MET A 382 26.94 -9.51 -0.98
C MET A 382 27.02 -8.94 0.46
N TYR A 383 28.18 -8.40 0.83
CA TYR A 383 28.52 -8.04 2.22
C TYR A 383 27.58 -7.02 2.89
N ASN A 384 26.93 -6.15 2.11
CA ASN A 384 26.10 -5.05 2.61
C ASN A 384 24.61 -5.27 2.34
N LEU A 385 24.21 -6.48 1.96
CA LEU A 385 22.83 -6.81 1.65
C LEU A 385 21.95 -6.75 2.91
N GLN A 386 21.00 -5.83 2.91
CA GLN A 386 20.06 -5.58 4.00
C GLN A 386 18.63 -5.98 3.63
N PHE A 387 18.24 -5.75 2.38
CA PHE A 387 16.88 -5.99 1.90
C PHE A 387 16.87 -7.11 0.89
N LEU A 388 16.21 -8.19 1.23
CA LEU A 388 16.10 -9.33 0.35
C LEU A 388 14.64 -9.71 0.24
N ARG A 389 14.08 -9.45 -0.94
CA ARG A 389 12.70 -9.72 -1.25
C ARG A 389 12.65 -10.50 -2.54
N PHE A 390 13.14 -11.72 -2.43
CA PHE A 390 12.74 -12.77 -3.33
C PHE A 390 11.53 -13.45 -2.71
N LYS A 391 10.71 -14.11 -3.53
CA LYS A 391 9.87 -15.18 -2.99
C LYS A 391 10.71 -16.29 -2.30
N GLU A 392 12.05 -16.23 -2.36
CA GLU A 392 12.98 -17.30 -1.96
C GLU A 392 14.13 -16.89 -1.00
N PHE A 393 14.23 -15.64 -0.53
CA PHE A 393 15.06 -15.24 0.63
C PHE A 393 14.21 -14.47 1.60
N LEU A 394 13.75 -15.23 2.55
CA LEU A 394 12.35 -15.19 2.85
C LEU A 394 12.28 -14.65 4.25
N VAL A 395 11.96 -13.36 4.41
CA VAL A 395 11.57 -12.81 5.72
C VAL A 395 10.11 -13.15 5.99
N GLU A 396 9.30 -13.20 4.94
CA GLU A 396 7.89 -13.55 4.97
C GLU A 396 7.56 -14.45 3.77
N LEU A 397 7.14 -15.69 4.02
CA LEU A 397 6.61 -16.61 3.02
C LEU A 397 5.09 -16.58 3.08
N SER A 398 4.38 -16.24 2.00
CA SER A 398 2.92 -16.37 1.97
C SER A 398 2.46 -17.00 0.67
N MET A 399 1.92 -18.22 0.78
CA MET A 399 1.41 -19.05 -0.31
C MET A 399 0.11 -19.76 0.08
N PRO A 400 -0.96 -19.03 0.44
CA PRO A 400 -2.21 -19.67 0.77
C PRO A 400 -2.90 -20.29 -0.47
N ASN A 401 -3.61 -21.39 -0.30
CA ASN A 401 -4.31 -22.16 -1.35
C ASN A 401 -3.39 -22.78 -2.41
N SER A 402 -2.14 -23.10 -2.03
CA SER A 402 -1.19 -23.69 -2.96
C SER A 402 -1.55 -25.13 -3.32
N LYS A 403 -1.30 -25.51 -4.58
CA LYS A 403 -1.47 -26.88 -5.08
C LYS A 403 -0.20 -27.73 -4.97
N LEU A 404 0.86 -27.16 -4.41
CA LEU A 404 2.16 -27.82 -4.25
C LEU A 404 2.03 -29.03 -3.31
N GLU A 405 2.65 -30.15 -3.71
CA GLU A 405 2.72 -31.34 -2.87
C GLU A 405 3.91 -31.33 -1.92
N THR A 406 5.02 -30.71 -2.32
CA THR A 406 6.22 -30.49 -1.50
C THR A 406 6.71 -29.05 -1.70
N LEU A 407 7.29 -28.44 -0.66
CA LEU A 407 7.74 -27.04 -0.71
C LEU A 407 9.16 -26.90 -1.28
N TRP A 408 10.08 -27.77 -0.83
CA TRP A 408 11.43 -27.98 -1.36
C TRP A 408 12.03 -29.26 -0.76
N GLU A 409 13.07 -29.82 -1.38
CA GLU A 409 13.83 -30.96 -0.86
C GLU A 409 15.12 -30.52 -0.13
N GLY A 410 15.46 -31.24 0.95
CA GLY A 410 16.65 -30.99 1.77
C GLY A 410 16.54 -29.83 2.76
N ILE A 411 17.61 -29.59 3.53
CA ILE A 411 17.70 -28.49 4.50
C ILE A 411 18.09 -27.22 3.77
N LYS A 412 17.24 -26.19 3.82
CA LYS A 412 17.53 -24.83 3.32
C LYS A 412 17.99 -23.95 4.47
N VAL A 413 18.80 -22.91 4.22
CA VAL A 413 19.27 -21.98 5.26
C VAL A 413 18.35 -20.75 5.31
N LEU A 414 17.42 -20.72 6.27
CA LEU A 414 16.32 -19.75 6.36
C LEU A 414 16.45 -18.78 7.54
N ARG A 415 17.68 -18.40 7.88
CA ARG A 415 17.99 -17.67 9.13
C ARG A 415 17.22 -16.36 9.32
N ASN A 416 16.68 -15.76 8.25
CA ASN A 416 16.00 -14.46 8.30
C ASN A 416 14.47 -14.56 8.23
N LEU A 417 13.91 -15.77 8.13
CA LEU A 417 12.47 -16.00 8.04
C LEU A 417 11.79 -15.67 9.35
N LYS A 418 10.85 -14.72 9.30
CA LYS A 418 10.04 -14.26 10.42
C LYS A 418 8.59 -14.73 10.31
N TRP A 419 7.98 -14.72 9.13
CA TRP A 419 6.58 -15.13 8.98
C TRP A 419 6.40 -16.14 7.84
N MET A 420 5.52 -17.13 8.01
CA MET A 420 5.20 -18.12 6.98
C MET A 420 3.70 -18.42 6.97
N ASP A 421 3.02 -18.33 5.83
CA ASP A 421 1.60 -18.63 5.64
C ASP A 421 1.43 -19.60 4.47
N LEU A 422 1.01 -20.83 4.76
CA LEU A 422 0.69 -21.88 3.79
C LEU A 422 -0.79 -22.27 3.85
N SER A 423 -1.65 -21.46 4.49
CA SER A 423 -3.06 -21.78 4.75
C SER A 423 -3.80 -22.27 3.50
N CYS A 424 -4.72 -23.22 3.64
CA CYS A 424 -5.53 -23.79 2.56
C CYS A 424 -4.75 -24.54 1.46
N SER A 425 -3.47 -24.85 1.66
CA SER A 425 -2.68 -25.65 0.71
C SER A 425 -2.96 -27.15 0.86
N ILE A 426 -4.12 -27.60 0.37
CA ILE A 426 -4.68 -28.94 0.61
C ILE A 426 -3.85 -30.12 0.07
N ASN A 427 -2.97 -29.87 -0.90
CA ASN A 427 -2.17 -30.90 -1.55
C ASN A 427 -0.79 -31.09 -0.89
N LEU A 428 -0.41 -30.19 0.02
CA LEU A 428 0.90 -30.22 0.67
C LEU A 428 1.01 -31.48 1.53
N LYS A 429 1.93 -32.36 1.16
CA LYS A 429 2.14 -33.67 1.80
C LYS A 429 3.01 -33.57 3.04
N GLU A 430 4.02 -32.70 2.99
CA GLU A 430 5.01 -32.55 4.05
C GLU A 430 5.36 -31.08 4.29
N ILE A 431 5.69 -30.74 5.55
CA ILE A 431 6.24 -29.43 5.94
C ILE A 431 7.77 -29.55 5.87
N PRO A 432 8.47 -28.61 5.19
CA PRO A 432 9.92 -28.68 5.07
C PRO A 432 10.64 -28.53 6.41
N ASN A 433 11.90 -28.98 6.46
CA ASN A 433 12.75 -28.81 7.63
C ASN A 433 13.10 -27.32 7.85
N LEU A 434 12.57 -26.74 8.94
CA LEU A 434 12.76 -25.33 9.32
C LEU A 434 13.84 -25.13 10.40
N SER A 435 14.73 -26.11 10.65
CA SER A 435 15.76 -26.05 11.70
C SER A 435 16.70 -24.84 11.61
N THR A 436 16.87 -24.29 10.41
CA THR A 436 17.71 -23.11 10.15
C THR A 436 16.91 -21.79 10.20
N ALA A 437 15.58 -21.85 10.31
CA ALA A 437 14.66 -20.71 10.39
C ALA A 437 14.53 -20.18 11.82
N ILE A 438 15.69 -19.89 12.44
CA ILE A 438 15.83 -19.54 13.86
C ILE A 438 15.09 -18.26 14.28
N ASN A 439 14.68 -17.41 13.33
CA ASN A 439 14.01 -16.14 13.58
C ASN A 439 12.50 -16.16 13.27
N LEU A 440 11.91 -17.34 13.05
CA LEU A 440 10.50 -17.49 12.69
C LEU A 440 9.59 -17.14 13.88
N GLN A 441 8.75 -16.14 13.69
CA GLN A 441 7.82 -15.56 14.67
C GLN A 441 6.38 -16.08 14.49
N GLU A 442 5.92 -16.31 13.25
CA GLU A 442 4.54 -16.73 12.98
C GLU A 442 4.48 -17.74 11.82
N LEU A 443 3.74 -18.85 12.00
CA LEU A 443 3.51 -19.88 10.99
C LEU A 443 2.00 -20.19 10.88
N ASN A 444 1.36 -19.75 9.80
CA ASN A 444 -0.06 -19.97 9.52
C ASN A 444 -0.26 -21.15 8.56
N LEU A 445 -0.77 -22.27 9.07
CA LEU A 445 -1.06 -23.50 8.31
C LEU A 445 -2.57 -23.79 8.21
N LYS A 446 -3.42 -22.78 8.44
CA LYS A 446 -4.87 -22.96 8.54
C LYS A 446 -5.43 -23.59 7.25
N VAL A 447 -5.93 -24.82 7.28
CA VAL A 447 -6.39 -25.62 6.10
C VAL A 447 -5.24 -26.19 5.21
N ALA A 448 -3.99 -26.21 5.67
CA ALA A 448 -2.85 -26.83 4.99
C ALA A 448 -2.49 -28.25 5.50
N MET A 449 -3.14 -28.72 6.57
CA MET A 449 -2.66 -29.87 7.33
C MET A 449 -3.10 -31.22 6.73
N LYS A 450 -2.18 -31.80 5.96
CA LYS A 450 -1.79 -33.20 6.16
C LYS A 450 -0.57 -33.19 7.08
N ILE A 451 -0.75 -33.46 8.37
CA ILE A 451 0.39 -33.58 9.29
C ILE A 451 0.97 -34.99 9.13
N GLU A 452 2.13 -35.11 8.49
CA GLU A 452 3.01 -36.25 8.70
C GLU A 452 3.87 -35.96 9.94
N THR A 453 3.52 -36.63 11.04
CA THR A 453 4.39 -36.87 12.19
C THR A 453 5.73 -37.40 11.71
N SER A 454 6.82 -36.99 12.37
CA SER A 454 8.17 -37.54 12.19
C SER A 454 8.15 -39.01 11.79
N ARG A 455 8.85 -39.37 10.71
CA ARG A 455 9.14 -40.76 10.34
C ARG A 455 9.63 -41.54 11.57
N TYR A 456 8.72 -42.23 12.24
CA TYR A 456 8.88 -43.67 12.29
C TYR A 456 8.25 -44.15 10.99
N GLU A 457 9.08 -44.52 10.02
CA GLU A 457 8.65 -45.60 9.14
C GLU A 457 8.42 -46.79 10.07
N THR A 458 7.18 -46.95 10.51
CA THR A 458 6.63 -48.27 10.72
C THR A 458 5.81 -48.55 9.48
N GLU A 459 6.49 -48.96 8.41
CA GLU A 459 6.04 -50.21 7.80
C GLU A 459 6.21 -51.30 8.87
N ASN A 460 5.30 -51.32 9.84
CA ASN A 460 5.04 -52.43 10.75
C ASN A 460 3.81 -52.07 11.60
N ASP A 461 2.74 -52.79 11.34
CA ASP A 461 1.44 -52.73 12.01
C ASP A 461 1.52 -52.36 13.51
N SER A 462 0.81 -51.30 13.91
CA SER A 462 0.55 -50.91 15.31
C SER A 462 -0.42 -51.89 16.00
N ALA A 463 0.03 -53.13 16.18
CA ALA A 463 -0.81 -54.23 16.62
C ALA A 463 -1.34 -54.03 18.06
N GLY A 464 -0.54 -53.40 18.93
CA GLY A 464 -0.92 -53.11 20.32
C GLY A 464 -2.11 -52.17 20.46
N MET A 465 -2.04 -50.99 19.84
CA MET A 465 -3.11 -49.99 19.89
C MET A 465 -4.38 -50.48 19.21
N ASN A 466 -4.27 -51.10 18.03
CA ASN A 466 -5.43 -51.64 17.31
C ASN A 466 -6.16 -52.72 18.13
N LYS A 467 -5.41 -53.57 18.85
CA LYS A 467 -5.98 -54.59 19.74
C LYS A 467 -6.69 -53.97 20.95
N ALA A 468 -6.08 -52.97 21.59
CA ALA A 468 -6.67 -52.27 22.73
C ALA A 468 -7.94 -51.51 22.35
N ALA A 469 -7.92 -50.81 21.22
CA ALA A 469 -9.09 -50.09 20.68
C ALA A 469 -10.24 -51.07 20.36
N LYS A 470 -9.93 -52.20 19.73
CA LYS A 470 -10.92 -53.26 19.41
C LYS A 470 -11.53 -53.89 20.68
N GLN A 471 -10.73 -54.13 21.72
CA GLN A 471 -11.23 -54.61 23.03
C GLN A 471 -12.15 -53.59 23.70
N ALA A 472 -11.87 -52.29 23.53
CA ALA A 472 -12.71 -51.21 24.02
C ALA A 472 -13.95 -50.93 23.15
N GLY A 473 -14.16 -51.68 22.06
CA GLY A 473 -15.27 -51.48 21.12
C GLY A 473 -15.21 -50.15 20.37
N LYS A 474 -14.00 -49.61 20.16
CA LYS A 474 -13.77 -48.28 19.57
C LYS A 474 -12.82 -48.37 18.38
N VAL A 475 -12.96 -47.44 17.44
CA VAL A 475 -11.94 -47.18 16.43
C VAL A 475 -10.72 -46.50 17.08
N PRO A 476 -9.48 -46.77 16.61
CA PRO A 476 -8.26 -46.36 17.32
C PRO A 476 -8.13 -44.86 17.58
N ASP A 477 -8.55 -44.01 16.63
CA ASP A 477 -8.52 -42.55 16.82
C ASP A 477 -9.43 -42.09 17.96
N VAL A 478 -10.61 -42.71 18.08
CA VAL A 478 -11.58 -42.42 19.16
C VAL A 478 -11.03 -42.93 20.49
N PHE A 479 -10.34 -44.07 20.49
CA PHE A 479 -9.71 -44.61 21.69
C PHE A 479 -8.60 -43.68 22.21
N TYR A 480 -7.74 -43.17 21.32
CA TYR A 480 -6.71 -42.20 21.67
C TYR A 480 -7.31 -40.88 22.20
N CYS A 481 -8.29 -40.30 21.50
CA CYS A 481 -8.91 -39.03 21.89
C CYS A 481 -9.57 -39.10 23.28
N LEU A 482 -10.23 -40.22 23.59
CA LEU A 482 -10.84 -40.42 24.91
C LEU A 482 -9.78 -40.58 26.00
N LYS A 483 -8.69 -41.30 25.73
CA LYS A 483 -7.60 -41.46 26.71
C LYS A 483 -6.87 -40.15 26.98
N LEU A 484 -6.67 -39.33 25.95
CA LEU A 484 -6.11 -37.99 26.08
C LEU A 484 -7.00 -37.10 26.94
N LEU A 485 -8.31 -37.08 26.66
CA LEU A 485 -9.27 -36.31 27.43
C LEU A 485 -9.32 -36.76 28.89
N GLU A 486 -9.33 -38.06 29.15
CA GLU A 486 -9.32 -38.62 30.52
C GLU A 486 -8.05 -38.26 31.30
N ALA A 487 -6.88 -38.26 30.65
CA ALA A 487 -5.60 -38.03 31.30
C ALA A 487 -5.24 -36.56 31.48
N THR A 488 -5.67 -35.69 30.56
CA THR A 488 -5.19 -34.30 30.46
C THR A 488 -6.30 -33.26 30.52
N GLY A 489 -7.57 -33.66 30.37
CA GLY A 489 -8.69 -32.74 30.19
C GLY A 489 -8.74 -32.06 28.82
N ILE A 490 -7.83 -32.39 27.90
CA ILE A 490 -7.76 -31.83 26.56
C ILE A 490 -8.80 -32.53 25.67
N SER A 491 -9.77 -31.76 25.18
CA SER A 491 -10.82 -32.27 24.30
C SER A 491 -10.40 -32.22 22.83
N THR A 492 -10.36 -33.38 22.19
CA THR A 492 -10.04 -33.53 20.77
C THR A 492 -11.14 -34.30 20.03
N VAL A 493 -11.27 -34.06 18.74
CA VAL A 493 -12.23 -34.75 17.86
C VAL A 493 -11.46 -35.77 17.03
N SER A 494 -11.91 -37.02 17.05
CA SER A 494 -11.33 -38.10 16.23
C SER A 494 -11.57 -37.87 14.75
N GLY A 495 -10.57 -38.19 13.91
CA GLY A 495 -10.71 -38.12 12.45
C GLY A 495 -11.61 -39.21 11.83
N SER A 496 -11.91 -40.27 12.59
CA SER A 496 -12.76 -41.39 12.17
C SER A 496 -14.12 -40.90 11.65
N GLY A 497 -14.38 -41.11 10.35
CA GLY A 497 -15.61 -40.69 9.66
C GLY A 497 -15.45 -39.55 8.65
N PHE A 498 -14.27 -38.95 8.54
CA PHE A 498 -14.00 -37.81 7.65
C PHE A 498 -13.20 -38.15 6.38
N GLY A 499 -13.32 -39.37 5.85
CA GLY A 499 -12.64 -39.78 4.61
C GLY A 499 -11.13 -39.91 4.76
N GLN A 500 -10.68 -40.76 5.69
CA GLN A 500 -9.26 -41.00 5.97
C GLN A 500 -8.65 -42.11 5.10
N LYS A 501 -7.34 -42.04 4.87
CA LYS A 501 -6.55 -43.08 4.19
C LYS A 501 -6.46 -44.32 5.11
N GLU A 502 -6.50 -45.51 4.53
CA GLU A 502 -6.44 -46.76 5.30
C GLU A 502 -5.04 -46.93 5.94
N GLY A 503 -4.99 -47.29 7.23
CA GLY A 503 -3.74 -47.47 7.99
C GLY A 503 -3.16 -46.23 8.69
N VAL A 504 -3.83 -45.08 8.68
CA VAL A 504 -3.39 -43.85 9.38
C VAL A 504 -4.37 -43.37 10.44
N PHE A 505 -3.84 -42.77 11.51
CA PHE A 505 -4.59 -42.28 12.66
C PHE A 505 -4.59 -40.76 12.74
N HIS A 506 -5.76 -40.14 12.87
CA HIS A 506 -5.95 -38.69 12.80
C HIS A 506 -6.70 -38.12 14.02
N LEU A 507 -6.26 -36.96 14.52
CA LEU A 507 -7.01 -36.16 15.51
C LEU A 507 -7.07 -34.68 15.12
N ARG A 508 -8.12 -33.99 15.55
CA ARG A 508 -8.25 -32.53 15.49
C ARG A 508 -8.43 -31.98 16.90
N THR A 509 -7.74 -30.89 17.22
CA THR A 509 -7.85 -30.23 18.54
C THR A 509 -8.14 -28.75 18.39
N THR A 510 -8.93 -28.22 19.33
CA THR A 510 -9.15 -26.78 19.53
C THR A 510 -8.84 -26.48 20.99
N ILE A 511 -7.81 -25.70 21.26
CA ILE A 511 -7.42 -25.33 22.62
C ILE A 511 -8.03 -23.96 22.92
N LEU A 512 -8.97 -23.91 23.87
CA LEU A 512 -9.75 -22.71 24.22
C LEU A 512 -9.25 -22.01 25.51
N ARG A 513 -8.04 -22.34 25.95
CA ARG A 513 -7.45 -21.85 27.20
C ARG A 513 -6.61 -20.59 26.95
N ALA A 514 -6.37 -19.82 28.00
CA ALA A 514 -5.54 -18.61 27.91
C ALA A 514 -4.11 -18.95 27.47
N GLU A 515 -3.49 -18.07 26.68
CA GLU A 515 -2.15 -18.30 26.08
C GLU A 515 -1.07 -18.59 27.12
N GLU A 516 -1.21 -18.02 28.31
CA GLU A 516 -0.32 -18.19 29.46
C GLU A 516 -0.30 -19.64 29.99
N GLU A 517 -1.38 -20.41 29.80
CA GLU A 517 -1.49 -21.82 30.18
C GLU A 517 -0.98 -22.78 29.08
N MET A 518 -0.63 -22.27 27.89
CA MET A 518 -0.24 -23.09 26.74
C MET A 518 1.03 -23.93 26.96
N PRO A 519 2.10 -23.43 27.64
CA PRO A 519 3.28 -24.25 27.91
C PRO A 519 2.94 -25.51 28.73
N GLU A 520 2.11 -25.36 29.76
CA GLU A 520 1.68 -26.47 30.63
C GLU A 520 0.78 -27.46 29.87
N ILE A 521 -0.11 -26.96 29.01
CA ILE A 521 -0.99 -27.79 28.16
C ILE A 521 -0.17 -28.61 27.17
N MET A 522 0.82 -27.99 26.52
CA MET A 522 1.68 -28.68 25.55
C MET A 522 2.59 -29.71 26.21
N GLU A 523 3.08 -29.41 27.43
CA GLU A 523 3.86 -30.36 28.22
C GLU A 523 3.00 -31.56 28.67
N SER A 524 1.76 -31.31 29.11
CA SER A 524 0.78 -32.35 29.46
C SER A 524 0.42 -33.24 28.27
N PHE A 525 0.18 -32.64 27.10
CA PHE A 525 -0.09 -33.38 25.86
C PHE A 525 1.10 -34.25 25.43
N LYS A 526 2.32 -33.70 25.46
CA LYS A 526 3.54 -34.44 25.13
C LYS A 526 3.76 -35.61 26.07
N LYS A 527 3.65 -35.38 27.37
CA LYS A 527 3.80 -36.41 28.40
C LYS A 527 2.79 -37.53 28.21
N PHE A 528 1.52 -37.19 27.99
CA PHE A 528 0.48 -38.17 27.69
C PHE A 528 0.84 -39.00 26.45
N ASN A 529 1.28 -38.34 25.37
CA ASN A 529 1.60 -39.04 24.14
C ASN A 529 2.78 -40.02 24.32
N ASP A 530 3.82 -39.62 25.05
CA ASP A 530 4.98 -40.47 25.34
C ASP A 530 4.57 -41.68 26.20
N GLU A 531 3.73 -41.48 27.22
CA GLU A 531 3.19 -42.57 28.06
C GLU A 531 2.27 -43.51 27.28
N PHE A 532 1.39 -42.94 26.45
CA PHE A 532 0.45 -43.70 25.61
C PHE A 532 1.21 -44.56 24.59
N MET A 533 2.23 -44.01 23.94
CA MET A 533 3.06 -44.74 22.98
C MET A 533 3.95 -45.78 23.68
N SER A 534 4.43 -45.53 24.89
CA SER A 534 5.13 -46.55 25.68
C SER A 534 4.21 -47.70 26.11
N GLN A 535 2.92 -47.43 26.30
CA GLN A 535 1.95 -48.43 26.78
C GLN A 535 1.33 -49.25 25.64
N TYR A 536 1.08 -48.63 24.49
CA TYR A 536 0.34 -49.23 23.38
C TYR A 536 1.10 -49.27 22.05
N GLY A 537 2.29 -48.66 21.99
CA GLY A 537 3.20 -48.73 20.86
C GLY A 537 4.08 -49.98 20.90
N ASP A 538 4.50 -50.45 19.72
CA ASP A 538 5.24 -51.70 19.61
C ASP A 538 6.72 -51.50 19.98
N ASN A 539 7.19 -52.24 20.99
CA ASN A 539 8.57 -52.21 21.48
C ASN A 539 9.53 -52.92 20.50
N SER A 540 9.99 -52.22 19.46
CA SER A 540 11.16 -52.65 18.68
C SER A 540 12.29 -51.62 18.79
N GLY A 541 12.97 -51.67 19.94
CA GLY A 541 14.39 -51.40 20.16
C GLY A 541 15.01 -50.12 19.62
N TYR A 542 15.21 -49.12 20.49
CA TYR A 542 16.46 -48.35 20.51
C TYR A 542 16.96 -48.17 21.95
N SER A 543 18.05 -48.88 22.24
CA SER A 543 18.87 -48.75 23.44
C SER A 543 19.59 -47.39 23.43
N ARG A 544 19.70 -46.80 24.63
CA ARG A 544 20.55 -45.66 24.99
C ARG A 544 21.89 -45.62 24.27
N MET A 545 22.20 -44.47 23.65
CA MET A 545 23.45 -43.70 23.85
C MET A 545 23.21 -42.24 23.50
#